data_AF-A0A9E2MKJ2-F1
#
_entry.id   AF-A0A9E2MKJ2-F1
#
_cell.length_a   1.000
_cell.length_b   1.000
_cell.length_c   1.000
_cell.angle_alpha   90.00
_cell.angle_beta   90.00
_cell.angle_gamma   90.00
#
_symmetry.space_group_name_H-M   'P 1'
#
loop_
_entity.id
_entity.type
_entity.pdbx_description
1 polymer ?
#
loop_
_entity_poly.entity_id
_entity_poly.type
_entity_poly.pdbx_seq_one_letter_code
_entity_poly.pdbx_strand_id
1 'polypeptide(L)'
;MRKSIFILISMLVLAAMLAGCAQEGEVGDALLTVTGDIGKTNSGNDYVFDEARFEEHSVDLVIDDVWMGDGQEYRGILLSDIIDIVKPGSGVTTISVIAVDGKSADVAIEDAKNMDILMVHYLSGALLGEDLGGPVKIAFGADAQKVYPDESWMWWVAELKFK
;
A
#
# COMPACT_ATOMS: atom_id res chain seq x y z
N MET A 1 39.63 46.07 -6.96
CA MET A 1 38.34 46.15 -6.23
C MET A 1 37.23 46.05 -7.28
N ARG A 2 36.68 44.90 -7.67
CA ARG A 2 35.64 44.13 -6.98
C ARG A 2 35.48 42.76 -7.67
N LYS A 3 36.54 41.94 -7.62
CA LYS A 3 36.45 40.48 -7.86
C LYS A 3 35.54 39.79 -6.81
N SER A 4 35.06 40.56 -5.83
CA SER A 4 34.18 40.18 -4.73
C SER A 4 32.69 40.11 -5.08
N ILE A 5 32.26 40.54 -6.28
CA ILE A 5 30.82 40.55 -6.65
C ILE A 5 30.35 39.21 -7.25
N PHE A 6 31.24 38.45 -7.92
CA PHE A 6 30.88 37.14 -8.47
C PHE A 6 30.88 36.01 -7.43
N ILE A 7 31.55 36.22 -6.29
CA ILE A 7 31.62 35.21 -5.21
C ILE A 7 30.35 35.23 -4.35
N LEU A 8 29.63 36.37 -4.26
CA LEU A 8 28.42 36.47 -3.44
C LEU A 8 27.16 35.88 -4.11
N ILE A 9 27.13 35.72 -5.43
CA ILE A 9 25.97 35.15 -6.13
C ILE A 9 26.06 33.62 -6.22
N SER A 10 27.26 33.05 -6.10
CA SER A 10 27.46 31.59 -6.09
C SER A 10 27.07 30.92 -4.76
N MET A 11 26.87 31.68 -3.68
CA MET A 11 26.62 31.14 -2.34
C MET A 11 25.13 31.12 -1.96
N LEU A 12 24.24 31.62 -2.83
CA LEU A 12 22.80 31.70 -2.56
C LEU A 12 21.99 30.56 -3.21
N VAL A 13 22.64 29.61 -3.88
CA VAL A 13 21.95 28.51 -4.60
C VAL A 13 22.02 27.18 -3.85
N LEU A 14 22.81 27.07 -2.77
CA LEU A 14 23.03 25.79 -2.07
C LEU A 14 22.20 25.59 -0.79
N ALA A 15 21.14 26.37 -0.58
CA ALA A 15 20.28 26.26 0.61
C ALA A 15 18.86 25.75 0.32
N ALA A 16 18.55 25.38 -0.93
CA ALA A 16 17.19 25.01 -1.33
C ALA A 16 16.91 23.49 -1.42
N MET A 17 17.80 22.62 -0.93
CA MET A 17 17.67 21.16 -1.16
C MET A 17 17.28 20.30 0.06
N LEU A 18 16.92 20.87 1.22
CA LEU A 18 16.65 20.07 2.42
C LEU A 18 15.41 20.50 3.22
N ALA A 19 14.33 20.88 2.55
CA ALA A 19 13.05 21.13 3.21
C ALA A 19 11.91 20.55 2.40
N GLY A 20 11.89 19.22 2.33
CA GLY A 20 10.83 18.43 1.73
C GLY A 20 10.46 17.23 2.60
N CYS A 21 10.61 17.30 3.93
CA CYS A 21 9.82 16.43 4.79
C CYS A 21 8.41 17.02 4.78
N ALA A 22 7.62 16.62 3.79
CA ALA A 22 6.18 16.77 3.87
C ALA A 22 5.79 16.11 5.20
N GLN A 23 5.31 16.92 6.14
CA GLN A 23 4.79 16.44 7.40
C GLN A 23 3.43 15.81 7.09
N GLU A 24 3.47 14.61 6.50
CA GLU A 24 2.40 13.65 6.64
C GLU A 24 2.19 13.45 8.15
N GLY A 25 0.94 13.37 8.61
CA GLY A 25 0.62 13.25 10.03
C GLY A 25 1.41 12.13 10.71
N GLU A 26 1.59 12.23 12.04
CA GLU A 26 2.27 11.18 12.80
C GLU A 26 1.66 9.81 12.45
N VAL A 27 2.50 8.88 12.00
CA VAL A 27 2.11 7.52 11.66
C VAL A 27 1.68 6.81 12.94
N GLY A 28 0.46 6.30 12.95
CA GLY A 28 -0.11 5.49 14.05
C GLY A 28 0.37 4.04 14.03
N ASP A 29 -0.38 3.18 14.73
CA ASP A 29 -0.08 1.75 14.77
C ASP A 29 -0.22 1.14 13.36
N ALA A 30 0.80 0.38 12.95
CA ALA A 30 0.85 -0.19 11.62
C ALA A 30 -0.18 -1.31 11.44
N LEU A 31 -1.11 -1.15 10.51
CA LEU A 31 -2.03 -2.20 10.08
C LEU A 31 -1.49 -2.95 8.86
N LEU A 32 -0.86 -2.22 7.94
CA LEU A 32 -0.19 -2.76 6.75
C LEU A 32 1.06 -1.95 6.45
N THR A 33 2.18 -2.62 6.21
CA THR A 33 3.46 -1.97 5.86
C THR A 33 3.83 -2.26 4.42
N VAL A 34 4.27 -1.25 3.69
CA VAL A 34 4.80 -1.38 2.33
C VAL A 34 6.31 -1.21 2.37
N THR A 35 7.01 -2.19 1.82
CA THR A 35 8.48 -2.25 1.78
C THR A 35 8.98 -2.48 0.35
N GLY A 36 10.30 -2.40 0.16
CA GLY A 36 10.96 -2.70 -1.12
C GLY A 36 11.29 -1.45 -1.93
N ASP A 37 11.26 -1.56 -3.27
CA ASP A 37 11.60 -0.44 -4.16
C ASP A 37 10.41 0.50 -4.35
N ILE A 38 10.18 1.34 -3.34
CA ILE A 38 9.12 2.37 -3.31
C ILE A 38 9.69 3.80 -3.32
N GLY A 39 8.98 4.71 -3.99
CA GLY A 39 9.41 6.10 -4.18
C GLY A 39 8.91 7.07 -3.11
N LYS A 40 7.86 6.73 -2.36
CA LYS A 40 7.37 7.50 -1.20
C LYS A 40 7.35 6.65 0.06
N THR A 41 7.76 7.27 1.16
CA THR A 41 7.82 6.66 2.50
C THR A 41 7.27 7.63 3.52
N ASN A 42 6.76 7.09 4.63
CA ASN A 42 6.26 7.88 5.76
C ASN A 42 6.80 7.39 7.11
N SER A 43 7.49 6.25 7.13
CA SER A 43 8.11 5.65 8.31
C SER A 43 9.47 5.06 7.94
N GLY A 44 10.51 5.89 8.06
CA GLY A 44 11.86 5.50 7.63
C GLY A 44 11.93 5.20 6.12
N ASN A 45 12.27 3.95 5.78
CA ASN A 45 12.35 3.48 4.40
C ASN A 45 11.05 2.83 3.90
N ASP A 46 10.03 2.77 4.76
CA ASP A 46 8.79 2.06 4.49
C ASP A 46 7.62 3.04 4.43
N TYR A 47 6.51 2.59 3.87
CA TYR A 47 5.24 3.31 3.92
C TYR A 47 4.24 2.50 4.75
N VAL A 48 3.78 3.07 5.85
CA VAL A 48 2.82 2.43 6.76
C VAL A 48 1.42 2.96 6.47
N PHE A 49 0.47 2.04 6.33
CA PHE A 49 -0.96 2.30 6.40
C PHE A 49 -1.44 1.97 7.81
N ASP A 50 -1.79 3.02 8.54
CA ASP A 50 -2.47 3.02 9.83
C ASP A 50 -3.98 3.24 9.63
N GLU A 51 -4.75 3.25 10.72
CA GLU A 51 -6.21 3.43 10.68
C GLU A 51 -6.61 4.66 9.86
N ALA A 52 -5.96 5.81 10.09
CA ALA A 52 -6.29 7.07 9.41
C ALA A 52 -6.12 6.97 7.88
N ARG A 53 -5.08 6.29 7.40
CA ARG A 53 -4.87 6.07 5.96
C ARG A 53 -5.84 5.06 5.38
N PHE A 54 -6.24 4.05 6.15
CA PHE A 54 -7.34 3.16 5.74
C PHE A 54 -8.66 3.94 5.65
N GLU A 55 -8.99 4.80 6.60
CA GLU A 55 -10.19 5.64 6.53
C GLU A 55 -10.17 6.58 5.31
N GLU A 56 -9.01 7.17 5.01
CA GLU A 56 -8.83 8.13 3.91
C GLU A 56 -8.89 7.48 2.52
N HIS A 57 -8.23 6.34 2.34
CA HIS A 57 -8.02 5.75 1.01
C HIS A 57 -8.91 4.56 0.69
N SER A 58 -9.74 4.10 1.64
CA SER A 58 -10.56 2.92 1.38
C SER A 58 -11.73 3.20 0.45
N VAL A 59 -12.01 2.22 -0.41
CA VAL A 59 -13.19 2.13 -1.27
C VAL A 59 -14.08 0.96 -0.84
N ASP A 60 -15.38 1.08 -1.09
CA ASP A 60 -16.35 0.00 -0.88
C ASP A 60 -16.49 -0.84 -2.15
N LEU A 61 -16.39 -2.17 -2.03
CA LEU A 61 -16.62 -3.14 -3.09
C LEU A 61 -17.46 -4.31 -2.58
N VAL A 62 -18.32 -4.84 -3.45
CA VAL A 62 -19.02 -6.10 -3.21
C VAL A 62 -18.27 -7.20 -3.94
N ILE A 63 -17.74 -8.17 -3.20
CA ILE A 63 -16.90 -9.26 -3.73
C ILE A 63 -17.49 -10.61 -3.31
N ASP A 64 -17.55 -11.54 -4.25
CA ASP A 64 -17.79 -12.95 -3.96
C ASP A 64 -16.48 -13.57 -3.48
N ASP A 65 -16.42 -13.98 -2.21
CA ASP A 65 -15.21 -14.48 -1.58
C ASP A 65 -15.30 -15.99 -1.44
N VAL A 66 -14.32 -16.70 -2.00
CA VAL A 66 -14.30 -18.17 -2.06
C VAL A 66 -14.33 -18.84 -0.69
N TRP A 67 -13.95 -18.12 0.38
CA TRP A 67 -13.93 -18.58 1.75
C TRP A 67 -15.08 -18.03 2.60
N MET A 68 -15.59 -16.84 2.27
CA MET A 68 -16.64 -16.15 3.04
C MET A 68 -18.04 -16.21 2.41
N GLY A 69 -18.14 -16.66 1.15
CA GLY A 69 -19.36 -16.69 0.37
C GLY A 69 -19.58 -15.44 -0.47
N ASP A 70 -20.72 -15.42 -1.16
CA ASP A 70 -21.06 -14.39 -2.14
C ASP A 70 -21.49 -13.07 -1.48
N GLY A 71 -21.32 -11.96 -2.20
CA GLY A 71 -21.89 -10.66 -1.83
C GLY A 71 -21.29 -10.00 -0.58
N GLN A 72 -20.00 -10.22 -0.30
CA GLN A 72 -19.35 -9.59 0.86
C GLN A 72 -19.14 -8.09 0.62
N GLU A 73 -19.66 -7.27 1.52
CA GLU A 73 -19.49 -5.81 1.50
C GLU A 73 -18.15 -5.46 2.15
N TYR A 74 -17.08 -5.47 1.34
CA TYR A 74 -15.74 -5.13 1.80
C TYR A 74 -15.44 -3.66 1.62
N ARG A 75 -14.67 -3.13 2.57
CA ARG A 75 -14.04 -1.82 2.44
C ARG A 75 -12.56 -1.91 2.78
N GLY A 76 -11.74 -1.31 1.94
CA GLY A 76 -10.29 -1.42 2.01
C GLY A 76 -9.59 -0.63 0.91
N ILE A 77 -8.28 -0.74 0.81
CA ILE A 77 -7.47 0.01 -0.16
C ILE A 77 -7.14 -0.88 -1.35
N LEU A 78 -7.39 -0.40 -2.58
CA LEU A 78 -6.99 -1.14 -3.78
C LEU A 78 -5.47 -1.16 -3.93
N LEU A 79 -4.91 -2.26 -4.44
CA LEU A 79 -3.48 -2.31 -4.75
C LEU A 79 -3.08 -1.26 -5.80
N SER A 80 -3.98 -0.90 -6.73
CA SER A 80 -3.77 0.21 -7.68
C SER A 80 -3.56 1.54 -6.97
N ASP A 81 -4.36 1.83 -5.95
CA ASP A 81 -4.25 3.05 -5.14
C ASP A 81 -2.97 3.03 -4.30
N ILE A 82 -2.60 1.87 -3.72
CA ILE A 82 -1.33 1.71 -3.00
C ILE A 82 -0.15 1.99 -3.93
N ILE A 83 -0.14 1.43 -5.15
CA ILE A 83 0.88 1.71 -6.18
C ILE A 83 0.95 3.21 -6.45
N ASP A 84 -0.20 3.88 -6.57
CA ASP A 84 -0.24 5.31 -6.82
C ASP A 84 0.22 6.16 -5.64
N ILE A 85 0.05 5.69 -4.41
CA ILE A 85 0.53 6.37 -3.20
C ILE A 85 2.05 6.21 -3.10
N VAL A 86 2.56 4.97 -3.14
CA VAL A 86 3.97 4.66 -2.83
C VAL A 86 4.90 4.89 -4.02
N LYS A 87 4.36 5.04 -5.24
CA LYS A 87 5.09 5.34 -6.49
C LYS A 87 6.32 4.44 -6.67
N PRO A 88 6.13 3.11 -6.87
CA PRO A 88 7.23 2.16 -6.93
C PRO A 88 8.19 2.43 -8.08
N GLY A 89 9.43 1.97 -7.93
CA GLY A 89 10.47 2.07 -8.95
C GLY A 89 10.06 1.37 -10.25
N SER A 90 10.57 1.83 -11.39
CA SER A 90 10.21 1.28 -12.71
C SER A 90 10.66 -0.17 -12.93
N GLY A 91 11.53 -0.69 -12.07
CA GLY A 91 12.00 -2.08 -12.09
C GLY A 91 11.08 -3.05 -11.34
N VAL A 92 10.15 -2.55 -10.54
CA VAL A 92 9.22 -3.40 -9.76
C VAL A 92 8.22 -4.06 -10.70
N THR A 93 8.15 -5.38 -10.62
CA THR A 93 7.19 -6.17 -11.42
C THR A 93 6.23 -6.98 -10.57
N THR A 94 6.55 -7.16 -9.28
CA THR A 94 5.81 -8.05 -8.39
C THR A 94 5.58 -7.40 -7.03
N ILE A 95 4.39 -7.62 -6.48
CA ILE A 95 4.02 -7.28 -5.11
C ILE A 95 3.84 -8.59 -4.35
N SER A 96 4.73 -8.89 -3.41
CA SER A 96 4.52 -10.00 -2.48
C SER A 96 3.61 -9.55 -1.36
N VAL A 97 2.46 -10.21 -1.24
CA VAL A 97 1.47 -10.03 -0.17
C VAL A 97 1.82 -11.03 0.93
N ILE A 98 2.29 -10.54 2.07
CA ILE A 98 2.90 -11.36 3.13
C ILE A 98 2.04 -11.27 4.40
N ALA A 99 1.68 -12.44 4.93
CA ALA A 99 0.93 -12.56 6.17
C ALA A 99 1.84 -12.58 7.41
N VAL A 100 1.25 -12.35 8.59
CA VAL A 100 1.93 -12.42 9.89
C VAL A 100 2.59 -13.78 10.13
N ASP A 101 2.02 -14.88 9.60
CA ASP A 101 2.58 -16.24 9.73
C ASP A 101 3.72 -16.54 8.74
N GLY A 102 4.08 -15.56 7.89
CA GLY A 102 5.16 -15.66 6.90
C GLY A 102 4.76 -16.32 5.59
N LYS A 103 3.50 -16.75 5.43
CA LYS A 103 2.99 -17.15 4.12
C LYS A 103 2.86 -15.94 3.20
N SER A 104 2.97 -16.17 1.90
CA SER A 104 2.88 -15.10 0.93
C SER A 104 2.29 -15.55 -0.39
N ALA A 105 1.62 -14.62 -1.07
CA ALA A 105 1.21 -14.75 -2.46
C ALA A 105 1.83 -13.60 -3.27
N ASP A 106 2.24 -13.88 -4.51
CA ASP A 106 2.81 -12.87 -5.40
C ASP A 106 1.73 -12.39 -6.38
N VAL A 107 1.58 -11.08 -6.48
CA VAL A 107 0.67 -10.40 -7.42
C VAL A 107 1.53 -9.64 -8.44
N ALA A 108 1.24 -9.80 -9.73
CA ALA A 108 1.91 -9.02 -10.77
C ALA A 108 1.48 -7.56 -10.67
N ILE A 109 2.43 -6.62 -10.77
CA ILE A 109 2.11 -5.19 -10.65
C ILE A 109 1.13 -4.71 -11.73
N GLU A 110 1.18 -5.33 -12.91
CA GLU A 110 0.25 -5.01 -14.00
C GLU A 110 -1.17 -5.50 -13.68
N ASP A 111 -1.33 -6.65 -13.04
CA ASP A 111 -2.65 -7.11 -12.60
C ASP A 111 -3.19 -6.21 -11.48
N ALA A 112 -2.33 -5.86 -10.51
CA ALA A 112 -2.66 -4.96 -9.41
C ALA A 112 -3.11 -3.55 -9.88
N LYS A 113 -2.65 -3.09 -11.05
CA LYS A 113 -3.10 -1.82 -11.66
C LYS A 113 -4.44 -1.93 -12.37
N ASN A 114 -4.76 -3.10 -12.91
CA ASN A 114 -5.84 -3.26 -13.89
C ASN A 114 -7.02 -4.09 -13.36
N MET A 115 -6.87 -4.75 -12.21
CA MET A 115 -7.88 -5.61 -11.60
C MET A 115 -8.18 -5.14 -10.18
N ASP A 116 -9.41 -5.40 -9.73
CA ASP A 116 -9.82 -5.11 -8.36
C ASP A 116 -9.17 -6.10 -7.40
N ILE A 117 -8.04 -5.70 -6.81
CA ILE A 117 -7.34 -6.46 -5.77
C ILE A 117 -7.28 -5.56 -4.53
N LEU A 118 -7.98 -5.97 -3.48
CA LEU A 118 -8.32 -5.12 -2.34
C LEU A 118 -7.60 -5.60 -1.07
N MET A 119 -6.93 -4.70 -0.37
CA MET A 119 -6.50 -4.90 1.01
C MET A 119 -7.66 -4.53 1.93
N VAL A 120 -8.45 -5.53 2.32
CA VAL A 120 -9.67 -5.38 3.11
C VAL A 120 -9.33 -5.11 4.56
N HIS A 121 -9.92 -4.06 5.15
CA HIS A 121 -9.83 -3.77 6.58
C HIS A 121 -11.20 -3.72 7.28
N TYR A 122 -12.28 -3.53 6.52
CA TYR A 122 -13.65 -3.51 7.05
C TYR A 122 -14.55 -4.49 6.29
N LEU A 123 -15.52 -5.05 7.01
CA LEU A 123 -16.57 -5.92 6.49
C LEU A 123 -17.92 -5.44 7.01
N SER A 124 -18.85 -5.14 6.11
CA SER A 124 -20.21 -4.67 6.43
C SER A 124 -20.23 -3.48 7.40
N GLY A 125 -19.31 -2.53 7.19
CA GLY A 125 -19.19 -1.30 7.98
C GLY A 125 -18.53 -1.45 9.35
N ALA A 126 -18.05 -2.64 9.72
CA ALA A 126 -17.30 -2.89 10.94
C ALA A 126 -15.84 -3.28 10.63
N LEU A 127 -14.94 -3.11 11.60
CA LEU A 127 -13.56 -3.60 11.50
C LEU A 127 -13.55 -5.11 11.24
N LEU A 128 -12.65 -5.57 10.38
CA LEU A 128 -12.47 -6.97 10.07
C LEU A 128 -11.98 -7.72 11.31
N GLY A 129 -12.75 -8.71 11.75
CA GLY A 129 -12.39 -9.56 12.89
C GLY A 129 -11.15 -10.41 12.62
N GLU A 130 -10.37 -10.67 13.67
CA GLU A 130 -9.16 -11.50 13.61
C GLU A 130 -9.47 -12.93 13.11
N ASP A 131 -10.59 -13.50 13.53
CA ASP A 131 -11.09 -14.82 13.12
C ASP A 131 -11.50 -14.88 11.64
N LEU A 132 -11.70 -13.72 11.01
CA LEU A 132 -12.03 -13.54 9.60
C LEU A 132 -10.83 -13.07 8.77
N GLY A 133 -9.62 -13.14 9.34
CA GLY A 133 -8.37 -12.75 8.69
C GLY A 133 -7.94 -11.30 8.92
N GLY A 134 -8.55 -10.59 9.87
CA GLY A 134 -8.18 -9.22 10.23
C GLY A 134 -6.87 -9.11 11.02
N PRO A 135 -6.20 -7.94 11.04
CA PRO A 135 -6.76 -6.65 10.68
C PRO A 135 -6.85 -6.41 9.17
N VAL A 136 -6.01 -7.04 8.37
CA VAL A 136 -6.03 -6.88 6.91
C VAL A 136 -5.99 -8.24 6.22
N LYS A 137 -6.79 -8.42 5.17
CA LYS A 137 -6.69 -9.56 4.25
C LYS A 137 -6.72 -9.10 2.79
N ILE A 138 -6.27 -9.94 1.87
CA ILE A 138 -6.48 -9.70 0.44
C ILE A 138 -7.85 -10.26 0.00
N ALA A 139 -8.54 -9.50 -0.85
CA ALA A 139 -9.69 -9.99 -1.60
C ALA A 139 -9.51 -9.71 -3.09
N PHE A 140 -9.93 -10.67 -3.91
CA PHE A 140 -9.83 -10.59 -5.36
C PHE A 140 -11.22 -10.37 -5.98
N GLY A 141 -11.36 -9.35 -6.81
CA GLY A 141 -12.53 -9.15 -7.64
C GLY A 141 -12.64 -10.20 -8.75
N ALA A 142 -13.76 -10.19 -9.48
CA ALA A 142 -14.14 -11.26 -10.40
C ALA A 142 -13.10 -11.57 -11.50
N ASP A 143 -12.39 -10.56 -12.00
CA ASP A 143 -11.35 -10.77 -13.01
C ASP A 143 -10.06 -11.34 -12.42
N ALA A 144 -9.65 -10.87 -11.23
CA ALA A 144 -8.47 -11.38 -10.55
C ALA A 144 -8.66 -12.84 -10.09
N GLN A 145 -9.87 -13.24 -9.69
CA GLN A 145 -10.19 -14.63 -9.35
C GLN A 145 -10.01 -15.62 -10.52
N LYS A 146 -9.99 -15.14 -11.77
CA LYS A 146 -9.71 -16.00 -12.94
C LYS A 146 -8.21 -16.26 -13.13
N VAL A 147 -7.37 -15.46 -12.49
CA VAL A 147 -5.91 -15.44 -12.65
C VAL A 147 -5.22 -16.03 -11.42
N TYR A 148 -5.68 -15.65 -10.23
CA TYR A 148 -5.09 -16.07 -8.96
C TYR A 148 -5.88 -17.23 -8.35
N PRO A 149 -5.22 -18.33 -7.96
CA PRO A 149 -5.89 -19.47 -7.33
C PRO A 149 -6.36 -19.12 -5.91
N ASP A 150 -7.33 -19.88 -5.39
CA ASP A 150 -7.94 -19.67 -4.06
C ASP A 150 -6.92 -19.62 -2.91
N GLU A 151 -5.79 -20.33 -3.05
CA GLU A 151 -4.67 -20.32 -2.10
C GLU A 151 -3.93 -18.98 -2.00
N SER A 152 -4.13 -18.07 -2.97
CA SER A 152 -3.59 -16.71 -2.95
C SER A 152 -4.36 -15.75 -2.04
N TRP A 153 -5.53 -16.17 -1.53
CA TRP A 153 -6.30 -15.40 -0.56
C TRP A 153 -5.59 -15.42 0.80
N MET A 154 -4.67 -14.49 0.97
CA MET A 154 -3.91 -14.28 2.19
C MET A 154 -4.73 -13.62 3.30
N TRP A 155 -4.74 -14.24 4.46
CA TRP A 155 -5.34 -13.73 5.69
C TRP A 155 -4.23 -13.15 6.57
N TRP A 156 -4.55 -12.20 7.44
CA TRP A 156 -3.58 -11.56 8.34
C TRP A 156 -2.40 -10.93 7.58
N VAL A 157 -2.69 -10.27 6.46
CA VAL A 157 -1.70 -9.55 5.66
C VAL A 157 -1.10 -8.43 6.50
N ALA A 158 0.22 -8.42 6.62
CA ALA A 158 0.96 -7.42 7.39
C ALA A 158 1.93 -6.61 6.51
N GLU A 159 2.40 -7.19 5.40
CA GLU A 159 3.39 -6.55 4.54
C GLU A 159 3.03 -6.70 3.05
N LEU A 160 3.22 -5.62 2.29
CA LEU A 160 3.32 -5.63 0.84
C LEU A 160 4.76 -5.30 0.44
N LYS A 161 5.46 -6.26 -0.16
CA LYS A 161 6.83 -6.07 -0.60
C LYS A 161 6.92 -5.90 -2.11
N PHE A 162 7.33 -4.71 -2.54
CA PHE A 162 7.49 -4.33 -3.95
C PHE A 162 8.89 -4.73 -4.43
N LYS A 163 8.96 -5.63 -5.42
CA LYS A 163 10.20 -6.24 -5.92
C LYS A 163 10.23 -6.44 -7.44
#